data_AF-Q3C0G4-F1
#
_entry.id   AF-Q3C0G4-F1
#
_cell.length_a   1.000
_cell.length_b   1.000
_cell.length_c   1.000
_cell.angle_alpha   90.00
_cell.angle_beta   90.00
_cell.angle_gamma   90.00
#
_symmetry.space_group_name_H-M   'P 1'
#
loop_
_entity.id
_entity.type
_entity.pdbx_description
1 polymer ?
#
loop_
_entity_poly.entity_id
_entity_poly.type
_entity_poly.pdbx_seq_one_letter_code
_entity_poly.pdbx_strand_id
1 'polypeptide(L)'
;MATKKTADLSGLVATKGAAAPVAGMPVRAPAPRSDDTEVANNEPLNFRVSGDFRRRFRMFAAAHDMKLNELLRLVFEEYEKKHG
;
A
#
# COMPACT_ATOMS: atom_id res chain seq x y z
N MET A 1 38.45 -25.63 -44.06
CA MET A 1 37.47 -24.52 -43.99
C MET A 1 36.25 -25.02 -43.20
N ALA A 2 36.08 -24.64 -41.93
CA ALA A 2 34.96 -25.09 -41.11
C ALA A 2 33.96 -23.93 -40.93
N THR A 3 32.80 -24.02 -41.58
CA THR A 3 31.69 -23.07 -41.45
C THR A 3 30.98 -23.26 -40.12
N LYS A 4 31.21 -22.36 -39.16
CA LYS A 4 30.44 -22.31 -37.90
C LYS A 4 29.05 -21.74 -38.19
N LYS A 5 28.01 -22.56 -37.96
CA LYS A 5 26.61 -22.10 -37.89
C LYS A 5 26.45 -21.26 -36.63
N THR A 6 26.17 -19.97 -36.79
CA THR A 6 25.82 -19.08 -35.67
C THR A 6 24.44 -19.46 -35.14
N ALA A 7 24.33 -19.60 -33.81
CA ALA A 7 23.08 -19.93 -33.15
C ALA A 7 22.05 -18.80 -33.35
N ASP A 8 20.80 -19.17 -33.62
CA ASP A 8 19.70 -18.23 -33.76
C ASP A 8 19.23 -17.76 -32.37
N LEU A 9 19.40 -16.46 -32.12
CA LEU A 9 19.11 -15.80 -30.83
C LEU A 9 17.75 -15.08 -30.83
N SER A 10 16.95 -15.27 -31.88
CA SER A 10 15.65 -14.58 -32.06
C SER A 10 14.63 -14.88 -30.96
N GLY A 11 14.80 -15.95 -30.19
CA GLY A 11 13.93 -16.34 -29.07
C GLY A 11 14.26 -15.68 -27.72
N LEU A 12 15.33 -14.87 -27.62
CA LEU A 12 15.75 -14.24 -26.36
C LEU A 12 15.12 -12.86 -26.10
N VAL A 13 14.32 -12.35 -27.04
CA VAL A 13 13.64 -11.06 -26.87
C VAL A 13 12.32 -11.27 -26.14
N ALA A 14 12.32 -10.97 -24.84
CA ALA A 14 11.10 -10.92 -24.05
C ALA A 14 10.22 -9.74 -24.50
N THR A 15 9.10 -10.02 -25.16
CA THR A 15 8.08 -9.01 -25.45
C THR A 15 7.28 -8.70 -24.19
N LYS A 16 7.25 -7.42 -23.81
CA LYS A 16 6.50 -6.94 -22.64
C LYS A 16 5.02 -7.26 -22.84
N GLY A 17 4.50 -8.21 -22.05
CA GLY A 17 3.08 -8.61 -22.06
C GLY A 17 2.78 -10.03 -22.53
N ALA A 18 3.77 -10.80 -23.01
CA ALA A 18 3.55 -12.18 -23.48
C ALA A 18 3.73 -13.27 -22.39
N ALA A 19 3.89 -12.89 -21.13
CA ALA A 19 4.03 -13.84 -20.03
C ALA A 19 2.67 -14.42 -19.62
N ALA A 20 2.24 -15.48 -20.30
CA ALA A 20 1.14 -16.30 -19.83
C ALA A 20 1.64 -17.28 -18.76
N PRO A 21 0.93 -17.45 -17.64
CA PRO A 21 1.27 -18.48 -16.67
C PRO A 21 1.15 -19.87 -17.32
N VAL A 22 2.15 -20.72 -17.09
CA VAL A 22 2.15 -22.10 -17.58
C VAL A 22 0.98 -22.88 -16.97
N ALA A 23 0.27 -23.65 -17.80
CA ALA A 23 -0.87 -24.45 -17.37
C ALA A 23 -0.45 -25.43 -16.27
N GLY A 24 -1.08 -25.35 -15.10
CA GLY A 24 -0.81 -26.23 -13.95
C GLY A 24 0.08 -25.64 -12.85
N MET A 25 0.52 -24.39 -12.95
CA MET A 25 1.23 -23.74 -11.83
C MET A 25 0.24 -23.53 -10.65
N PRO A 26 0.51 -24.06 -9.45
CA PRO A 26 -0.33 -23.78 -8.30
C PRO A 26 -0.27 -22.28 -7.96
N VAL A 27 -1.43 -21.63 -7.88
CA VAL A 27 -1.55 -20.24 -7.43
C VAL A 27 -0.97 -20.15 -6.02
N ARG A 28 0.13 -19.40 -5.87
CA ARG A 28 0.69 -19.13 -4.55
C ARG A 28 -0.20 -18.12 -3.83
N ALA A 29 -0.84 -18.63 -2.77
CA ALA A 29 -1.61 -17.98 -1.72
C ALA A 29 -3.05 -17.54 -2.06
N PRO A 30 -4.01 -17.80 -1.15
CA PRO A 30 -5.33 -17.17 -1.22
C PRO A 30 -5.19 -15.65 -1.04
N ALA A 31 -6.08 -14.90 -1.69
CA ALA A 31 -6.20 -13.46 -1.45
C ALA A 31 -6.33 -13.18 0.06
N PRO A 32 -5.72 -12.10 0.58
CA PRO A 32 -5.91 -11.75 1.98
C PRO A 32 -7.41 -11.61 2.23
N ARG A 33 -7.93 -12.39 3.18
CA ARG A 33 -9.28 -12.18 3.70
C ARG A 33 -9.30 -10.79 4.30
N SER A 34 -10.06 -9.89 3.70
CA SER A 34 -10.49 -8.67 4.35
C SER A 34 -11.46 -9.11 5.45
N ASP A 35 -11.00 -9.10 6.71
CA ASP A 35 -11.92 -9.14 7.85
C ASP A 35 -12.75 -7.84 7.80
N ASP A 36 -13.90 -7.90 7.13
CA ASP A 36 -14.80 -6.79 6.82
C ASP A 36 -15.49 -6.16 8.05
N THR A 37 -15.16 -6.61 9.26
CA THR A 37 -15.79 -6.14 10.50
C THR A 37 -15.14 -4.88 11.08
N GLU A 38 -13.90 -4.54 10.71
CA GLU A 38 -13.21 -3.32 11.18
C GLU A 38 -13.42 -2.11 10.25
N VAL A 39 -14.03 -2.31 9.09
CA VAL A 39 -14.20 -1.28 8.04
C VAL A 39 -15.51 -0.50 8.18
N ALA A 40 -16.44 -0.97 9.02
CA ALA A 40 -17.84 -0.53 9.03
C ALA A 40 -18.06 0.96 9.34
N ASN A 41 -17.09 1.70 9.89
CA ASN A 41 -17.22 3.13 10.20
C ASN A 41 -15.97 3.96 9.84
N ASN A 42 -15.28 3.62 8.73
CA ASN A 42 -14.19 4.46 8.21
C ASN A 42 -14.71 5.52 7.22
N GLU A 43 -15.63 6.38 7.67
CA GLU A 43 -16.04 7.54 6.86
C GLU A 43 -14.86 8.53 6.73
N PRO A 44 -14.55 9.01 5.51
CA PRO A 44 -13.39 9.86 5.28
C PRO A 44 -13.62 11.28 5.81
N LEU A 45 -12.76 11.71 6.72
CA LEU A 45 -12.77 13.07 7.23
C LEU A 45 -11.96 13.98 6.29
N ASN A 46 -12.66 14.64 5.37
CA ASN A 46 -12.08 15.44 4.27
C ASN A 46 -11.56 16.81 4.71
N PHE A 47 -10.66 16.85 5.70
CA PHE A 47 -10.06 18.10 6.15
C PHE A 47 -9.02 18.63 5.15
N ARG A 48 -9.09 19.93 4.89
CA ARG A 48 -7.98 20.66 4.28
C ARG A 48 -7.18 21.33 5.39
N VAL A 49 -5.90 21.02 5.46
CA VAL A 49 -4.96 21.58 6.43
C VAL A 49 -3.75 22.16 5.70
N SER A 50 -3.07 23.13 6.33
CA SER A 50 -1.82 23.66 5.79
C SER A 50 -0.72 22.58 5.77
N GLY A 51 0.23 22.73 4.85
CA GLY A 51 1.37 21.80 4.72
C GLY A 51 2.20 21.69 6.01
N ASP A 52 2.42 22.83 6.68
CA ASP A 52 3.15 22.90 7.95
C ASP A 52 2.45 22.14 9.08
N PHE A 53 1.13 22.28 9.19
CA PHE A 53 0.36 21.53 10.18
C PHE A 53 0.45 20.02 9.91
N ARG A 54 0.20 19.60 8.66
CA ARG A 54 0.30 18.18 8.27
C ARG A 54 1.69 17.60 8.55
N ARG A 55 2.77 18.37 8.32
CA ARG A 55 4.13 17.93 8.63
C ARG A 55 4.31 17.72 10.14
N ARG A 56 3.95 18.71 10.96
CA ARG A 56 4.07 18.62 12.42
C ARG A 56 3.24 17.48 12.99
N PHE A 57 1.99 17.32 12.52
CA PHE A 57 1.09 16.26 12.96
C PHE A 57 1.68 14.87 12.68
N ARG A 58 2.25 14.66 11.48
CA ARG A 58 2.92 13.39 11.14
C ARG A 58 4.16 13.12 11.98
N MET A 59 4.99 14.15 12.21
CA MET A 59 6.18 14.01 13.04
C MET A 59 5.83 13.67 14.49
N PHE A 60 4.78 14.30 15.03
CA PHE A 60 4.30 14.01 16.38
C PHE A 60 3.79 12.57 16.49
N ALA A 61 2.95 12.14 15.55
CA ALA A 61 2.47 10.76 15.51
C ALA A 61 3.63 9.74 15.46
N ALA A 62 4.64 10.00 14.62
CA ALA A 62 5.83 9.15 14.53
C ALA A 62 6.68 9.15 15.81
N ALA A 63 6.78 10.27 16.51
CA ALA A 63 7.54 10.35 17.77
C ALA A 63 6.86 9.60 18.93
N HIS A 64 5.56 9.33 18.82
CA HIS A 64 4.77 8.62 19.83
C HIS A 64 4.33 7.22 19.37
N ASP A 65 4.89 6.69 18.28
CA ASP A 65 4.55 5.38 17.70
C ASP A 65 3.04 5.19 17.41
N MET A 66 2.34 6.27 17.05
CA MET A 66 0.89 6.28 16.81
C MET A 66 0.55 6.41 15.32
N LYS A 67 -0.57 5.80 14.91
CA LYS A 67 -1.17 6.09 13.60
C LYS A 67 -1.81 7.48 13.61
N LEU A 68 -1.90 8.12 12.43
CA LEU A 68 -2.53 9.44 12.29
C LEU A 68 -3.98 9.47 12.78
N ASN A 69 -4.73 8.39 12.52
CA ASN A 69 -6.11 8.27 12.96
C ASN A 69 -6.23 8.06 14.48
N GLU A 70 -5.26 7.40 15.12
CA GLU A 70 -5.24 7.19 16.57
C GLU A 70 -4.95 8.50 17.29
N LEU A 71 -3.95 9.24 16.82
CA LEU A 71 -3.65 10.58 17.34
C LEU A 71 -4.85 11.52 17.18
N LEU A 72 -5.55 11.47 16.04
CA LEU A 72 -6.74 12.27 15.80
C LEU A 72 -7.86 11.96 16.81
N ARG A 73 -8.14 10.68 17.06
CA ARG A 73 -9.16 10.25 18.03
C ARG A 73 -8.79 10.70 19.45
N LEU A 74 -7.54 10.48 19.86
CA LEU A 74 -7.05 10.86 21.18
C LEU A 74 -7.17 12.37 21.43
N VAL A 75 -6.71 13.19 20.48
CA VAL A 75 -6.79 14.66 20.60
C VAL A 75 -8.24 15.13 20.63
N PHE A 76 -9.12 14.51 19.83
CA PHE A 76 -10.55 14.83 19.83
C PHE A 76 -11.22 14.50 21.16
N GLU A 77 -11.02 13.29 21.69
CA GLU A 77 -11.55 12.88 22.99
C GLU A 77 -11.06 13.77 24.14
N GLU A 78 -9.77 14.14 24.13
CA GLU A 78 -9.21 15.01 25.16
C GLU A 78 -9.78 16.44 25.07
N TYR A 79 -10.03 16.93 23.85
CA TYR A 79 -10.66 18.22 23.63
C TYR A 79 -12.14 18.21 24.08
N GLU A 80 -12.88 17.16 23.74
CA GLU A 80 -14.28 16.95 24.14
C GLU A 80 -14.40 16.92 25.66
N LYS A 81 -13.56 16.14 26.37
CA LYS A 81 -13.56 16.09 27.84
C LYS A 81 -13.30 17.44 28.52
N LYS A 82 -12.60 18.36 27.84
CA LYS A 82 -12.27 19.68 28.39
C LYS A 82 -13.35 20.74 28.11
N HIS A 83 -14.22 20.52 27.11
CA HIS A 83 -15.15 21.53 26.60
C HIS A 83 -16.61 21.07 26.48
N GLY A 84 -16.89 19.78 26.67
CA GLY A 84 -18.22 19.21 26.81
C GLY A 84 -18.56 18.95 28.28
#